data_AF-A0A956G1D1-F1
#
_entry.id   AF-A0A956G1D1-F1
#
_cell.length_a   1.000
_cell.length_b   1.000
_cell.length_c   1.000
_cell.angle_alpha   90.00
_cell.angle_beta   90.00
_cell.angle_gamma   90.00
#
_symmetry.space_group_name_H-M   'P 1'
#
loop_
_entity.id
_entity.type
_entity.pdbx_description
1 polymer ?
#
loop_
_entity_poly.entity_id
_entity_poly.type
_entity_poly.pdbx_seq_one_letter_code
_entity_poly.pdbx_strand_id
1 'polypeptide(L)'
;MQPHVRALVAILVTLSWLAPRAARAEVKQPNGTVVPSPAIGCFSGQPGGLAAVLACACDKPGVCNIGKSCPGGSTSCDPGTNATCETTLWHNVNDDPCIPSNLGGLDPVKAAATKPETFRPVCGLTFTLLAREAKFKNAFGWYNVTSNGKAPDANDLHTLIDCNTPLQQATPFNVLADPAYKGGDIGFFLATPESHSNAGECAGGDCCATVSRASNGEGHIYYSQPTFNPDNNGPGAFIHLLTIKSRVTANKFYFAWEDTFGGSTNEFTDFVTSVEGISCSGAGLRCDTGQPGVCNLGVTKCQGSDSAPACVATNQPSAETCDGQDNDCNGLVDDNATCPTNEVCHQGRCVPHCKATKEFACRVGTVCDEAQGICVDKDCVGVLCKAGEICRGGACGNGCGGNVVCPRGQVCQAGACVDLCAGKTCGANEICKLGVCIQGCAQCGGLTCSGGLSCDQQSGDCLDTSCSGGCGPGTVCDQGQCKGPCDGVVCPGSASCVDGQCIAQGAGPGPSPGADGGGPAPGSDGGATGSDSGGTNSGFNSDDGGCSCNTTSPSSGSGILLLLLALVLVGRQRRRSRIERA
;
A
#
# COMPACT_ATOMS: atom_id res chain seq x y z
N MET A 1 44.23 9.16 -47.10
CA MET A 1 43.67 7.81 -47.33
C MET A 1 42.92 7.41 -46.06
N GLN A 2 41.62 7.16 -46.21
CA GLN A 2 40.65 6.60 -45.25
C GLN A 2 41.10 5.21 -44.70
N PRO A 3 40.36 4.53 -43.79
CA PRO A 3 39.91 4.88 -42.43
C PRO A 3 40.01 3.61 -41.49
N HIS A 4 39.22 3.57 -40.41
CA HIS A 4 38.90 2.41 -39.53
C HIS A 4 39.68 2.25 -38.21
N VAL A 5 39.18 2.90 -37.15
CA VAL A 5 39.01 2.23 -35.85
C VAL A 5 37.65 2.65 -35.29
N ARG A 6 36.66 1.76 -35.42
CA ARG A 6 35.36 1.81 -34.74
C ARG A 6 35.17 0.50 -33.98
N ALA A 7 34.54 0.61 -32.82
CA ALA A 7 33.87 -0.42 -32.03
C ALA A 7 34.76 -1.39 -31.22
N LEU A 8 34.98 -1.05 -29.94
CA LEU A 8 35.23 -2.01 -28.86
C LEU A 8 34.92 -1.38 -27.48
N VAL A 9 33.74 -0.80 -27.32
CA VAL A 9 33.15 -0.50 -26.00
C VAL A 9 31.64 -0.67 -26.10
N ALA A 10 31.18 -1.91 -26.12
CA ALA A 10 29.80 -2.29 -25.85
C ALA A 10 29.79 -3.78 -25.52
N ILE A 11 28.92 -4.18 -24.59
CA ILE A 11 28.74 -5.54 -24.04
C ILE A 11 29.62 -5.82 -22.82
N LEU A 12 29.28 -5.21 -21.67
CA LEU A 12 29.56 -5.78 -20.35
C LEU A 12 28.52 -5.40 -19.28
N VAL A 13 27.31 -5.04 -19.70
CA VAL A 13 26.18 -4.80 -18.80
C VAL A 13 25.02 -5.69 -19.25
N THR A 14 24.33 -6.31 -18.30
CA THR A 14 23.24 -7.32 -18.40
C THR A 14 23.63 -8.79 -18.26
N LEU A 15 24.46 -9.13 -17.26
CA LEU A 15 24.43 -10.48 -16.69
C LEU A 15 24.53 -10.45 -15.16
N SER A 16 23.76 -9.55 -14.53
CA SER A 16 23.58 -9.56 -13.08
C SER A 16 22.30 -10.34 -12.74
N TRP A 17 22.50 -11.58 -12.30
CA TRP A 17 21.68 -12.28 -11.32
C TRP A 17 20.19 -12.52 -11.64
N LEU A 18 19.93 -13.35 -12.65
CA LEU A 18 18.88 -14.36 -12.52
C LEU A 18 19.50 -15.60 -11.83
N ALA A 19 19.88 -15.47 -10.56
CA ALA A 19 19.96 -16.66 -9.74
C ALA A 19 18.55 -17.25 -9.72
N PRO A 20 18.31 -18.49 -10.16
CA PRO A 20 17.00 -19.11 -10.00
C PRO A 20 16.67 -19.01 -8.51
N ARG A 21 15.54 -18.36 -8.17
CA ARG A 21 15.02 -18.40 -6.81
C ARG A 21 14.97 -19.87 -6.42
N ALA A 22 15.78 -20.28 -5.44
CA ALA A 22 15.73 -21.63 -4.93
C ALA A 22 14.27 -21.94 -4.61
N ALA A 23 13.72 -23.00 -5.21
CA ALA A 23 12.37 -23.43 -4.89
C ALA A 23 12.30 -23.65 -3.38
N ARG A 24 11.29 -23.06 -2.74
CA ARG A 24 11.08 -23.21 -1.30
C ARG A 24 10.95 -24.70 -0.98
N ALA A 25 11.67 -25.16 0.05
CA ALA A 25 11.54 -26.53 0.52
C ALA A 25 10.12 -26.75 1.07
N GLU A 26 9.54 -27.91 0.74
CA GLU A 26 8.23 -28.32 1.24
C GLU A 26 8.25 -28.40 2.77
N VAL A 27 7.12 -28.04 3.40
CA VAL A 27 6.95 -28.18 4.85
C VAL A 27 6.86 -29.66 5.17
N LYS A 28 7.51 -30.10 6.25
CA LYS A 28 7.47 -31.48 6.71
C LYS A 28 7.11 -31.55 8.18
N GLN A 29 6.27 -32.52 8.52
CA GLN A 29 6.04 -32.91 9.91
C GLN A 29 7.32 -33.48 10.53
N PRO A 30 7.39 -33.61 11.87
CA PRO A 30 8.50 -34.23 12.58
C PRO A 30 8.93 -35.59 12.05
N ASN A 31 7.97 -36.39 11.57
CA ASN A 31 8.22 -37.73 11.01
C ASN A 31 8.78 -37.70 9.56
N GLY A 32 9.00 -36.51 8.99
CA GLY A 32 9.52 -36.31 7.64
C GLY A 32 8.44 -36.30 6.53
N THR A 33 7.17 -36.49 6.88
CA THR A 33 6.05 -36.45 5.92
C THR A 33 5.85 -35.04 5.39
N VAL A 34 5.73 -34.89 4.07
CA VAL A 34 5.44 -33.61 3.42
C VAL A 34 4.00 -33.18 3.73
N VAL A 35 3.83 -31.90 4.09
CA VAL A 35 2.53 -31.32 4.43
C VAL A 35 2.26 -29.99 3.70
N PRO A 36 1.00 -29.73 3.30
CA PRO A 36 -0.15 -30.64 3.36
C PRO A 36 0.06 -31.85 2.44
N SER A 37 -0.70 -32.92 2.67
CA SER A 37 -0.66 -34.12 1.83
C SER A 37 -0.81 -33.73 0.35
N PRO A 38 0.10 -34.16 -0.53
CA PRO A 38 0.12 -33.71 -1.92
C PRO A 38 -0.97 -34.35 -2.78
N ALA A 39 -1.66 -35.38 -2.26
CA ALA A 39 -2.71 -36.06 -2.99
C ALA A 39 -4.02 -35.27 -2.91
N ILE A 40 -4.60 -34.96 -4.07
CA ILE A 40 -5.99 -34.53 -4.15
C ILE A 40 -6.86 -35.76 -3.87
N GLY A 41 -7.66 -35.70 -2.81
CA GLY A 41 -8.55 -36.78 -2.40
C GLY A 41 -9.81 -36.86 -3.28
N CYS A 42 -10.58 -37.93 -3.11
CA CYS A 42 -11.94 -38.03 -3.65
C CYS A 42 -12.90 -38.31 -2.49
N PHE A 43 -13.76 -37.34 -2.15
CA PHE A 43 -14.75 -37.48 -1.09
C PHE A 43 -16.15 -37.37 -1.67
N SER A 44 -16.92 -38.46 -1.59
CA SER A 44 -18.28 -38.54 -2.12
C SER A 44 -18.42 -38.11 -3.59
N GLY A 45 -17.39 -38.39 -4.41
CA GLY A 45 -17.38 -38.04 -5.83
C GLY A 45 -17.02 -36.58 -6.13
N GLN A 46 -16.42 -35.87 -5.17
CA GLN A 46 -15.85 -34.53 -5.35
C GLN A 46 -14.35 -34.51 -5.01
N PRO A 47 -13.54 -33.64 -5.67
CA PRO A 47 -12.16 -33.42 -5.30
C PRO A 47 -12.03 -32.97 -3.84
N GLY A 48 -11.03 -33.50 -3.15
CA GLY A 48 -10.77 -33.30 -1.73
C GLY A 48 -9.37 -32.80 -1.42
N GLY A 49 -9.12 -32.45 -0.17
CA GLY A 49 -7.83 -31.93 0.30
C GLY A 49 -7.69 -30.42 0.10
N LEU A 50 -6.61 -29.84 0.62
CA LEU A 50 -6.47 -28.38 0.73
C LEU A 50 -6.50 -27.66 -0.62
N ALA A 51 -6.03 -28.30 -1.69
CA ALA A 51 -6.11 -27.74 -3.04
C ALA A 51 -7.56 -27.53 -3.50
N ALA A 52 -8.46 -28.45 -3.16
CA ALA A 52 -9.89 -28.33 -3.47
C ALA A 52 -10.58 -27.27 -2.60
N VAL A 53 -10.21 -27.17 -1.32
CA VAL A 53 -10.75 -26.13 -0.40
C VAL A 53 -10.40 -24.71 -0.88
N LEU A 54 -9.19 -24.51 -1.41
CA LEU A 54 -8.73 -23.21 -1.92
C LEU A 54 -9.17 -22.93 -3.37
N ALA A 55 -9.72 -23.93 -4.05
CA ALA A 55 -10.20 -23.77 -5.41
C ALA A 55 -11.61 -23.16 -5.42
N CYS A 56 -11.96 -22.44 -6.48
CA CYS A 56 -13.28 -21.79 -6.58
C CYS A 56 -14.42 -22.78 -6.85
N ALA A 57 -15.52 -22.62 -6.12
CA ALA A 57 -16.81 -23.18 -6.50
C ALA A 57 -17.31 -22.52 -7.80
N CYS A 58 -17.54 -23.31 -8.83
CA CYS A 58 -17.86 -22.86 -10.18
C CYS A 58 -19.33 -22.39 -10.28
N ASP A 59 -19.59 -21.10 -10.51
CA ASP A 59 -20.94 -20.58 -10.78
C ASP A 59 -21.18 -20.27 -12.28
N LYS A 60 -20.11 -20.22 -13.08
CA LYS A 60 -20.15 -19.98 -14.53
C LYS A 60 -19.74 -21.22 -15.33
N PRO A 61 -20.63 -21.80 -16.16
CA PRO A 61 -20.27 -22.88 -17.08
C PRO A 61 -19.07 -22.51 -17.96
N GLY A 62 -18.02 -23.33 -17.96
CA GLY A 62 -16.81 -23.12 -18.78
C GLY A 62 -15.73 -22.20 -18.18
N VAL A 63 -15.81 -21.84 -16.90
CA VAL A 63 -14.82 -20.94 -16.26
C VAL A 63 -13.98 -21.62 -15.18
N CYS A 64 -14.56 -22.48 -14.32
CA CYS A 64 -13.79 -23.23 -13.32
C CYS A 64 -13.90 -24.75 -13.55
N ASN A 65 -12.78 -25.46 -13.34
CA ASN A 65 -12.65 -26.90 -13.57
C ASN A 65 -12.59 -27.74 -12.28
N ILE A 66 -13.17 -27.28 -11.17
CA ILE A 66 -13.65 -28.22 -10.13
C ILE A 66 -14.98 -28.77 -10.66
N GLY A 67 -14.96 -29.89 -11.38
CA GLY A 67 -16.16 -30.35 -12.07
C GLY A 67 -16.05 -31.72 -12.72
N LYS A 68 -17.21 -32.23 -13.15
CA LYS A 68 -17.39 -33.56 -13.75
C LYS A 68 -16.37 -33.80 -14.88
N SER A 69 -15.89 -35.03 -14.97
CA SER A 69 -15.08 -35.53 -16.09
C SER A 69 -15.63 -35.12 -17.45
N CYS A 70 -14.73 -34.95 -18.42
CA CYS A 70 -15.12 -34.72 -19.80
C CYS A 70 -16.08 -35.83 -20.28
N PRO A 71 -17.24 -35.49 -20.87
CA PRO A 71 -18.25 -36.49 -21.20
C PRO A 71 -17.78 -37.43 -22.33
N GLY A 72 -17.99 -38.73 -22.11
CA GLY A 72 -18.35 -39.72 -23.14
C GLY A 72 -17.48 -39.82 -24.41
N GLY A 73 -16.15 -39.84 -24.30
CA GLY A 73 -15.27 -40.06 -25.45
C GLY A 73 -14.96 -38.80 -26.28
N SER A 74 -15.20 -37.60 -25.73
CA SER A 74 -14.71 -36.35 -26.32
C SER A 74 -13.18 -36.35 -26.45
N THR A 75 -12.65 -35.87 -27.58
CA THR A 75 -11.19 -35.68 -27.80
C THR A 75 -10.70 -34.30 -27.34
N SER A 76 -11.57 -33.45 -26.79
CA SER A 76 -11.22 -32.10 -26.35
C SER A 76 -11.95 -31.71 -25.06
N CYS A 77 -11.21 -31.12 -24.12
CA CYS A 77 -11.71 -30.52 -22.89
C CYS A 77 -11.32 -29.04 -22.84
N ASP A 78 -12.10 -28.23 -22.13
CA ASP A 78 -11.65 -26.90 -21.72
C ASP A 78 -10.47 -27.08 -20.74
N PRO A 79 -9.31 -26.40 -20.95
CA PRO A 79 -8.16 -26.53 -20.06
C PRO A 79 -8.41 -25.98 -18.65
N GLY A 80 -9.50 -25.24 -18.41
CA GLY A 80 -9.90 -24.78 -17.08
C GLY A 80 -9.08 -23.66 -16.51
N THR A 81 -8.14 -23.12 -17.26
CA THR A 81 -7.21 -22.08 -16.84
C THR A 81 -7.82 -20.68 -16.85
N ASN A 82 -9.14 -20.57 -17.05
CA ASN A 82 -9.82 -19.31 -17.31
C ASN A 82 -10.37 -18.63 -16.03
N ALA A 83 -10.20 -19.25 -14.87
CA ALA A 83 -10.64 -18.69 -13.58
C ALA A 83 -9.56 -17.82 -12.92
N THR A 84 -9.97 -16.69 -12.35
CA THR A 84 -9.14 -15.87 -11.44
C THR A 84 -9.38 -16.34 -10.01
N CYS A 85 -8.77 -17.46 -9.63
CA CYS A 85 -8.92 -18.12 -8.32
C CYS A 85 -7.55 -18.40 -7.71
N GLU A 86 -7.51 -18.71 -6.40
CA GLU A 86 -6.24 -19.14 -5.79
C GLU A 86 -5.74 -20.40 -6.48
N THR A 87 -6.52 -21.47 -6.39
CA THR A 87 -6.21 -22.77 -6.99
C THR A 87 -7.18 -23.04 -8.13
N THR A 88 -6.64 -23.55 -9.24
CA THR A 88 -7.42 -24.06 -10.36
C THR A 88 -7.12 -25.54 -10.52
N LEU A 89 -8.15 -26.39 -10.45
CA LEU A 89 -8.04 -27.83 -10.66
C LEU A 89 -8.69 -28.18 -11.99
N TRP A 90 -8.16 -29.17 -12.73
CA TRP A 90 -8.84 -29.71 -13.93
C TRP A 90 -8.45 -31.12 -14.32
N HIS A 91 -9.35 -31.73 -15.10
CA HIS A 91 -9.23 -33.07 -15.67
C HIS A 91 -8.63 -33.06 -17.08
N ASN A 92 -7.85 -34.08 -17.40
CA ASN A 92 -7.48 -34.44 -18.78
C ASN A 92 -8.57 -35.33 -19.41
N VAL A 93 -8.53 -35.51 -20.73
CA VAL A 93 -9.41 -36.46 -21.42
C VAL A 93 -9.16 -37.88 -20.88
N ASN A 94 -10.24 -38.58 -20.49
CA ASN A 94 -10.22 -39.96 -19.98
C ASN A 94 -9.39 -40.19 -18.69
N ASP A 95 -9.26 -39.18 -17.83
CA ASP A 95 -8.67 -39.35 -16.50
C ASP A 95 -9.69 -39.75 -15.43
N ASP A 96 -9.22 -39.89 -14.18
CA ASP A 96 -10.08 -40.19 -13.03
C ASP A 96 -11.10 -39.06 -12.86
N PRO A 97 -12.42 -39.35 -12.88
CA PRO A 97 -13.46 -38.33 -12.89
C PRO A 97 -13.62 -37.57 -11.56
N CYS A 98 -12.95 -38.01 -10.51
CA CYS A 98 -13.03 -37.44 -9.17
C CYS A 98 -11.73 -36.80 -8.72
N ILE A 99 -10.58 -37.27 -9.21
CA ILE A 99 -9.26 -36.78 -8.84
C ILE A 99 -8.65 -36.01 -10.04
N PRO A 100 -8.68 -34.66 -10.02
CA PRO A 100 -8.08 -33.84 -11.07
C PRO A 100 -6.60 -34.17 -11.26
N SER A 101 -6.20 -34.44 -12.50
CA SER A 101 -4.80 -34.71 -12.85
C SER A 101 -3.93 -33.45 -12.85
N ASN A 102 -4.54 -32.27 -12.90
CA ASN A 102 -3.84 -31.02 -13.08
C ASN A 102 -4.22 -29.97 -12.05
N LEU A 103 -3.22 -29.14 -11.71
CA LEU A 103 -3.33 -28.01 -10.81
C LEU A 103 -2.60 -26.80 -11.40
N GLY A 104 -3.20 -25.63 -11.24
CA GLY A 104 -2.67 -24.34 -11.68
C GLY A 104 -2.95 -23.25 -10.65
N GLY A 105 -2.21 -22.15 -10.73
CA GLY A 105 -2.28 -21.07 -9.75
C GLY A 105 -1.49 -21.38 -8.48
N LEU A 106 -2.16 -21.31 -7.33
CA LEU A 106 -1.64 -21.61 -6.00
C LEU A 106 -1.62 -23.13 -5.79
N ASP A 107 -0.41 -23.67 -5.70
CA ASP A 107 -0.18 -25.05 -5.25
C ASP A 107 0.01 -25.02 -3.72
N PRO A 108 -0.92 -25.57 -2.92
CA PRO A 108 -0.83 -25.49 -1.47
C PRO A 108 0.38 -26.25 -0.91
N VAL A 109 0.86 -27.30 -1.57
CA VAL A 109 2.08 -28.03 -1.15
C VAL A 109 3.30 -27.14 -1.24
N LYS A 110 3.41 -26.37 -2.32
CA LYS A 110 4.53 -25.45 -2.55
C LYS A 110 4.37 -24.11 -1.83
N ALA A 111 3.13 -23.68 -1.59
CA ALA A 111 2.83 -22.38 -1.00
C ALA A 111 2.75 -22.42 0.54
N ALA A 112 2.51 -23.60 1.13
CA ALA A 112 2.41 -23.80 2.57
C ALA A 112 3.66 -23.35 3.32
N ALA A 113 3.44 -22.93 4.55
CA ALA A 113 4.46 -22.44 5.45
C ALA A 113 3.99 -22.51 6.89
N THR A 114 4.94 -22.54 7.83
CA THR A 114 4.68 -22.34 9.27
C THR A 114 4.87 -20.88 9.70
N LYS A 115 5.14 -19.98 8.75
CA LYS A 115 5.42 -18.56 8.95
C LYS A 115 4.57 -17.72 7.97
N PRO A 116 4.38 -16.42 8.22
CA PRO A 116 4.59 -15.75 9.51
C PRO A 116 3.67 -16.34 10.61
N GLU A 117 4.10 -16.21 11.86
CA GLU A 117 3.35 -16.65 13.05
C GLU A 117 2.49 -15.53 13.63
N THR A 118 2.86 -14.29 13.32
CA THR A 118 2.22 -13.06 13.78
C THR A 118 1.97 -12.13 12.61
N PHE A 119 0.91 -11.34 12.75
CA PHE A 119 0.36 -10.54 11.66
C PHE A 119 0.09 -9.13 12.15
N ARG A 120 0.43 -8.16 11.31
CA ARG A 120 0.02 -6.78 11.51
C ARG A 120 -1.37 -6.59 10.91
N PRO A 121 -2.40 -6.23 11.70
CA PRO A 121 -3.63 -5.75 11.10
C PRO A 121 -3.34 -4.47 10.33
N VAL A 122 -3.72 -4.45 9.06
CA VAL A 122 -3.54 -3.27 8.19
C VAL A 122 -4.85 -2.56 7.91
N CYS A 123 -5.99 -3.23 8.05
CA CYS A 123 -7.33 -2.65 7.93
C CYS A 123 -8.33 -3.44 8.80
N GLY A 124 -9.63 -3.09 8.70
CA GLY A 124 -10.70 -3.97 9.16
C GLY A 124 -10.56 -5.36 8.53
N LEU A 125 -10.59 -6.39 9.37
CA LEU A 125 -10.41 -7.78 8.96
C LEU A 125 -11.68 -8.32 8.34
N THR A 126 -11.55 -9.21 7.37
CA THR A 126 -12.66 -10.07 6.94
C THR A 126 -12.23 -11.52 7.07
N PHE A 127 -12.96 -12.29 7.87
CA PHE A 127 -12.72 -13.71 8.02
C PHE A 127 -13.79 -14.54 7.30
N THR A 128 -13.41 -15.67 6.75
CA THR A 128 -14.32 -16.62 6.09
C THR A 128 -13.91 -18.03 6.45
N LEU A 129 -14.86 -18.83 6.95
CA LEU A 129 -14.69 -20.26 7.19
C LEU A 129 -14.87 -21.01 5.87
N LEU A 130 -13.83 -21.64 5.35
CA LEU A 130 -13.85 -22.31 4.05
C LEU A 130 -14.12 -23.81 4.17
N ALA A 131 -13.53 -24.45 5.17
CA ALA A 131 -13.71 -25.87 5.44
C ALA A 131 -13.75 -26.15 6.95
N ARG A 132 -14.52 -27.18 7.30
CA ARG A 132 -14.59 -27.78 8.63
C ARG A 132 -14.93 -29.27 8.44
N GLU A 133 -13.93 -30.09 8.15
CA GLU A 133 -14.14 -31.50 7.71
C GLU A 133 -14.03 -32.54 8.83
N ALA A 134 -13.91 -32.11 10.09
CA ALA A 134 -13.72 -33.01 11.22
C ALA A 134 -14.98 -33.25 12.07
N LYS A 135 -14.90 -34.27 12.93
CA LYS A 135 -15.85 -34.52 14.02
C LYS A 135 -15.91 -33.34 15.00
N PHE A 136 -14.81 -32.60 15.13
CA PHE A 136 -14.69 -31.47 16.02
C PHE A 136 -15.27 -30.19 15.41
N LYS A 137 -16.15 -29.52 16.16
CA LYS A 137 -16.65 -28.20 15.80
C LYS A 137 -15.77 -27.14 16.45
N ASN A 138 -14.62 -26.90 15.82
CA ASN A 138 -13.60 -25.99 16.33
C ASN A 138 -14.07 -24.54 16.37
N ALA A 139 -13.48 -23.79 17.30
CA ALA A 139 -13.61 -22.34 17.40
C ALA A 139 -12.28 -21.68 17.04
N PHE A 140 -12.34 -20.54 16.35
CA PHE A 140 -11.17 -19.81 15.86
C PHE A 140 -11.28 -18.34 16.22
N GLY A 141 -10.13 -17.72 16.48
CA GLY A 141 -10.09 -16.32 16.88
C GLY A 141 -8.69 -15.72 16.82
N TRP A 142 -8.56 -14.53 17.40
CA TRP A 142 -7.31 -13.77 17.44
C TRP A 142 -6.87 -13.49 18.88
N TYR A 143 -5.60 -13.15 19.04
CA TYR A 143 -5.03 -12.70 20.30
C TYR A 143 -3.98 -11.62 20.06
N ASN A 144 -3.73 -10.78 21.08
CA ASN A 144 -2.65 -9.78 21.04
C ASN A 144 -1.29 -10.45 21.24
N VAL A 145 -0.33 -10.20 20.35
CA VAL A 145 1.03 -10.73 20.50
C VAL A 145 1.73 -10.02 21.65
N THR A 146 2.24 -10.80 22.59
CA THR A 146 2.97 -10.31 23.76
C THR A 146 4.48 -10.42 23.56
N SER A 147 5.23 -9.45 24.10
CA SER A 147 6.70 -9.45 24.06
C SER A 147 7.34 -10.35 25.12
N ASN A 148 6.54 -10.93 26.03
CA ASN A 148 7.03 -11.72 27.16
C ASN A 148 7.39 -13.17 26.79
N GLY A 149 7.20 -13.57 25.53
CA GLY A 149 7.48 -14.93 25.05
C GLY A 149 6.58 -16.01 25.66
N LYS A 150 5.44 -15.63 26.24
CA LYS A 150 4.45 -16.56 26.81
C LYS A 150 3.18 -16.58 25.97
N ALA A 151 2.49 -17.72 26.01
CA ALA A 151 1.15 -17.83 25.47
C ALA A 151 0.21 -16.80 26.13
N PRO A 152 -0.75 -16.23 25.38
CA PRO A 152 -1.75 -15.33 25.95
C PRO A 152 -2.63 -16.05 26.98
N ASP A 153 -3.11 -15.31 27.97
CA ASP A 153 -4.11 -15.83 28.90
C ASP A 153 -5.43 -16.12 28.16
N ALA A 154 -6.21 -17.10 28.64
CA ALA A 154 -7.49 -17.48 28.03
C ALA A 154 -8.47 -16.30 27.86
N ASN A 155 -8.41 -15.31 28.76
CA ASN A 155 -9.26 -14.11 28.69
C ASN A 155 -8.82 -13.11 27.61
N ASP A 156 -7.60 -13.22 27.10
CA ASP A 156 -7.05 -12.44 25.98
C ASP A 156 -7.25 -13.16 24.62
N LEU A 157 -8.02 -14.27 24.59
CA LEU A 157 -8.40 -14.99 23.37
C LEU A 157 -9.78 -14.55 22.89
N HIS A 158 -9.82 -13.91 21.73
CA HIS A 158 -11.03 -13.31 21.17
C HIS A 158 -11.58 -14.18 20.05
N THR A 159 -12.65 -14.93 20.33
CA THR A 159 -13.28 -15.84 19.36
C THR A 159 -14.01 -15.05 18.26
N LEU A 160 -13.76 -15.39 17.01
CA LEU A 160 -14.38 -14.81 15.82
C LEU A 160 -15.34 -15.79 15.12
N ILE A 161 -14.93 -17.05 15.05
CA ILE A 161 -15.70 -18.14 14.47
C ILE A 161 -15.97 -19.12 15.60
N ASP A 162 -17.24 -19.29 15.96
CA ASP A 162 -17.67 -20.27 16.93
C ASP A 162 -17.96 -21.64 16.28
N CYS A 163 -18.27 -22.63 17.12
CA CYS A 163 -18.55 -24.00 16.70
C CYS A 163 -19.78 -24.15 15.78
N ASN A 164 -20.64 -23.14 15.69
CA ASN A 164 -21.89 -23.14 14.93
C ASN A 164 -21.86 -22.21 13.70
N THR A 165 -20.79 -21.43 13.55
CA THR A 165 -20.60 -20.53 12.41
C THR A 165 -20.65 -21.35 11.11
N PRO A 166 -21.47 -20.96 10.12
CA PRO A 166 -21.62 -21.71 8.88
C PRO A 166 -20.43 -21.50 7.94
N LEU A 167 -20.22 -22.46 7.04
CA LEU A 167 -19.22 -22.36 5.98
C LEU A 167 -19.55 -21.22 5.01
N GLN A 168 -18.51 -20.67 4.39
CA GLN A 168 -18.54 -19.64 3.34
C GLN A 168 -19.20 -18.31 3.74
N GLN A 169 -19.43 -18.08 5.03
CA GLN A 169 -19.90 -16.79 5.53
C GLN A 169 -18.70 -15.86 5.78
N ALA A 170 -18.59 -14.81 4.97
CA ALA A 170 -17.67 -13.71 5.23
C ALA A 170 -18.21 -12.84 6.37
N THR A 171 -17.37 -12.60 7.38
CA THR A 171 -17.73 -11.77 8.53
C THR A 171 -16.70 -10.65 8.66
N PRO A 172 -17.09 -9.38 8.46
CA PRO A 172 -16.21 -8.25 8.67
C PRO A 172 -16.03 -7.97 10.16
N PHE A 173 -14.82 -7.60 10.57
CA PHE A 173 -14.47 -7.28 11.94
C PHE A 173 -13.33 -6.26 11.99
N ASN A 174 -13.61 -5.11 12.59
CA ASN A 174 -12.60 -4.07 12.73
C ASN A 174 -11.78 -4.27 14.01
N VAL A 175 -10.75 -5.11 13.95
CA VAL A 175 -9.84 -5.35 15.09
C VAL A 175 -9.20 -4.07 15.61
N LEU A 176 -8.96 -3.10 14.73
CA LEU A 176 -8.29 -1.84 15.08
C LEU A 176 -9.20 -0.87 15.84
N ALA A 177 -10.52 -1.10 15.81
CA ALA A 177 -11.49 -0.40 16.64
C ALA A 177 -11.96 -1.24 17.84
N ASP A 178 -11.50 -2.48 17.97
CA ASP A 178 -11.84 -3.34 19.09
C ASP A 178 -11.14 -2.84 20.37
N PRO A 179 -11.86 -2.56 21.46
CA PRO A 179 -11.24 -2.12 22.72
C PRO A 179 -10.23 -3.11 23.31
N ALA A 180 -10.30 -4.38 22.94
CA ALA A 180 -9.36 -5.41 23.37
C ALA A 180 -8.05 -5.39 22.58
N TYR A 181 -7.98 -4.67 21.45
CA TYR A 181 -6.75 -4.56 20.68
C TYR A 181 -5.75 -3.62 21.37
N LYS A 182 -4.59 -4.16 21.73
CA LYS A 182 -3.55 -3.46 22.52
C LYS A 182 -2.56 -2.68 21.66
N GLY A 183 -2.77 -2.64 20.34
CA GLY A 183 -1.81 -2.09 19.38
C GLY A 183 -0.68 -3.08 19.07
N GLY A 184 -0.27 -3.17 17.81
CA GLY A 184 0.81 -4.04 17.38
C GLY A 184 0.34 -5.26 16.58
N ASP A 185 1.07 -6.35 16.69
CA ASP A 185 0.76 -7.57 15.94
C ASP A 185 -0.27 -8.42 16.69
N ILE A 186 -1.04 -9.19 15.92
CA ILE A 186 -1.95 -10.22 16.41
C ILE A 186 -1.47 -11.60 15.98
N GLY A 187 -1.86 -12.62 16.74
CA GLY A 187 -1.80 -14.01 16.32
C GLY A 187 -3.20 -14.59 16.21
N PHE A 188 -3.28 -15.82 15.73
CA PHE A 188 -4.53 -16.56 15.58
C PHE A 188 -4.48 -17.86 16.37
N PHE A 189 -5.63 -18.31 16.86
CA PHE A 189 -5.74 -19.56 17.59
C PHE A 189 -6.88 -20.43 17.06
N LEU A 190 -6.76 -21.74 17.29
CA LEU A 190 -7.80 -22.73 17.12
C LEU A 190 -8.04 -23.43 18.47
N ALA A 191 -9.26 -23.37 18.97
CA ALA A 191 -9.70 -24.17 20.11
C ALA A 191 -10.45 -25.41 19.61
N THR A 192 -10.09 -26.56 20.15
CA THR A 192 -10.66 -27.87 19.80
C THR A 192 -11.33 -28.49 21.01
N PRO A 193 -12.34 -29.36 20.83
CA PRO A 193 -13.06 -30.02 21.92
C PRO A 193 -12.46 -31.39 22.27
N GLU A 194 -11.23 -31.68 21.83
CA GLU A 194 -10.64 -33.01 21.97
C GLU A 194 -10.43 -33.40 23.44
N SER A 195 -10.79 -34.64 23.76
CA SER A 195 -10.62 -35.24 25.07
C SER A 195 -9.15 -35.58 25.34
N HIS A 196 -8.56 -34.99 26.38
CA HIS A 196 -7.22 -35.35 26.85
C HIS A 196 -7.09 -36.82 27.27
N SER A 197 -8.21 -37.44 27.65
CA SER A 197 -8.23 -38.85 28.07
C SER A 197 -8.44 -39.83 26.91
N ASN A 198 -8.93 -39.35 25.76
CA ASN A 198 -9.33 -40.19 24.62
C ASN A 198 -9.07 -39.40 23.32
N ALA A 199 -7.90 -39.59 22.72
CA ALA A 199 -7.54 -38.91 21.48
C ALA A 199 -8.58 -39.17 20.37
N GLY A 200 -8.91 -38.12 19.59
CA GLY A 200 -9.92 -38.17 18.52
C GLY A 200 -11.40 -38.20 18.99
N GLU A 201 -11.64 -38.18 20.31
CA GLU A 201 -12.98 -38.12 20.89
C GLU A 201 -13.28 -36.75 21.49
N CYS A 202 -14.54 -36.34 21.47
CA CYS A 202 -14.96 -35.07 22.07
C CYS A 202 -15.03 -35.19 23.59
N ALA A 203 -14.44 -34.25 24.31
CA ALA A 203 -14.51 -34.19 25.77
C ALA A 203 -15.97 -34.17 26.24
N GLY A 204 -16.34 -35.12 27.11
CA GLY A 204 -17.71 -35.28 27.60
C GLY A 204 -18.75 -35.62 26.52
N GLY A 205 -18.33 -36.01 25.31
CA GLY A 205 -19.21 -36.24 24.16
C GLY A 205 -19.73 -34.97 23.48
N ASP A 206 -19.34 -33.78 23.93
CA ASP A 206 -19.72 -32.51 23.32
C ASP A 206 -18.62 -32.00 22.39
N CYS A 207 -18.90 -32.04 21.08
CA CYS A 207 -17.97 -31.63 20.03
C CYS A 207 -17.97 -30.13 19.73
N CYS A 208 -18.70 -29.28 20.46
CA CYS A 208 -18.64 -27.83 20.30
C CYS A 208 -17.48 -27.24 21.12
N ALA A 209 -16.44 -26.76 20.45
CA ALA A 209 -15.30 -26.13 21.12
C ALA A 209 -15.63 -24.72 21.62
N THR A 210 -15.09 -24.38 22.79
CA THR A 210 -15.02 -23.01 23.29
C THR A 210 -13.68 -22.81 23.99
N VAL A 211 -13.18 -21.56 24.01
CA VAL A 211 -11.97 -21.21 24.77
C VAL A 211 -12.09 -21.61 26.25
N SER A 212 -13.26 -21.38 26.85
CA SER A 212 -13.52 -21.71 28.26
C SER A 212 -13.39 -23.21 28.52
N ARG A 213 -13.96 -24.06 27.67
CA ARG A 213 -13.86 -25.52 27.81
C ARG A 213 -12.41 -26.00 27.64
N ALA A 214 -11.74 -25.56 26.58
CA ALA A 214 -10.34 -25.93 26.33
C ALA A 214 -9.41 -25.50 27.48
N SER A 215 -9.64 -24.30 28.04
CA SER A 215 -8.86 -23.78 29.18
C SER A 215 -9.15 -24.51 30.50
N ASN A 216 -10.27 -25.24 30.58
CA ASN A 216 -10.64 -26.07 31.74
C ASN A 216 -10.32 -27.56 31.54
N GLY A 217 -9.48 -27.91 30.55
CA GLY A 217 -9.02 -29.28 30.32
C GLY A 217 -9.95 -30.15 29.47
N GLU A 218 -10.97 -29.55 28.83
CA GLU A 218 -11.90 -30.23 27.92
C GLU A 218 -11.60 -29.91 26.44
N GLY A 219 -10.32 -29.82 26.08
CA GLY A 219 -9.91 -29.43 24.74
C GLY A 219 -8.46 -28.97 24.65
N HIS A 220 -7.99 -28.70 23.43
CA HIS A 220 -6.69 -28.10 23.17
C HIS A 220 -6.84 -26.70 22.55
N ILE A 221 -5.81 -25.86 22.74
CA ILE A 221 -5.68 -24.58 22.04
C ILE A 221 -4.37 -24.61 21.28
N TYR A 222 -4.47 -24.46 19.97
CA TYR A 222 -3.35 -24.30 19.06
C TYR A 222 -3.24 -22.83 18.65
N TYR A 223 -2.02 -22.38 18.44
CA TYR A 223 -1.66 -21.00 18.17
C TYR A 223 -0.87 -20.89 16.89
N SER A 224 -0.99 -19.74 16.23
CA SER A 224 -0.17 -19.40 15.07
C SER A 224 1.30 -19.24 15.44
N GLN A 225 1.60 -18.97 16.71
CA GLN A 225 2.93 -19.13 17.30
C GLN A 225 3.09 -20.56 17.84
N PRO A 226 3.75 -21.47 17.09
CA PRO A 226 3.82 -22.89 17.41
C PRO A 226 4.56 -23.17 18.72
N THR A 227 5.40 -22.25 19.20
CA THR A 227 6.04 -22.35 20.53
C THR A 227 5.05 -22.38 21.69
N PHE A 228 3.78 -22.04 21.46
CA PHE A 228 2.71 -22.10 22.45
C PHE A 228 1.86 -23.38 22.33
N ASN A 229 2.04 -24.17 21.28
CA ASN A 229 1.26 -25.38 21.07
C ASN A 229 1.61 -26.44 22.12
N PRO A 230 0.62 -27.19 22.62
CA PRO A 230 0.78 -28.11 23.74
C PRO A 230 1.72 -29.29 23.43
N ASP A 231 1.98 -29.57 22.16
CA ASP A 231 2.85 -30.62 21.64
C ASP A 231 4.05 -30.09 20.83
N ASN A 232 4.54 -28.87 21.11
CA ASN A 232 5.72 -28.32 20.43
C ASN A 232 7.10 -28.84 20.92
N ASN A 233 7.15 -30.04 21.50
CA ASN A 233 8.35 -30.50 22.19
C ASN A 233 9.50 -30.92 21.24
N GLY A 234 10.46 -30.00 21.03
CA GLY A 234 11.73 -30.30 20.37
C GLY A 234 11.60 -30.76 18.91
N PRO A 235 12.45 -31.67 18.42
CA PRO A 235 12.35 -32.20 17.05
C PRO A 235 11.03 -32.92 16.74
N GLY A 236 10.24 -33.24 17.77
CA GLY A 236 8.92 -33.86 17.69
C GLY A 236 7.76 -32.86 17.60
N ALA A 237 8.02 -31.56 17.53
CA ALA A 237 7.00 -30.51 17.55
C ALA A 237 6.01 -30.64 16.38
N PHE A 238 4.75 -30.97 16.68
CA PHE A 238 3.75 -31.18 15.64
C PHE A 238 3.31 -29.86 14.99
N ILE A 239 3.20 -29.86 13.66
CA ILE A 239 2.74 -28.69 12.91
C ILE A 239 1.22 -28.75 12.83
N HIS A 240 0.58 -27.80 13.52
CA HIS A 240 -0.87 -27.65 13.53
C HIS A 240 -1.40 -26.61 12.56
N LEU A 241 -0.56 -25.70 12.07
CA LEU A 241 -0.98 -24.61 11.21
C LEU A 241 -0.09 -24.50 9.98
N LEU A 242 -0.75 -24.39 8.83
CA LEU A 242 -0.16 -23.88 7.61
C LEU A 242 -0.74 -22.51 7.26
N THR A 243 0.17 -21.57 7.07
CA THR A 243 -0.10 -20.21 6.61
C THR A 243 0.19 -20.12 5.11
N ILE A 244 -0.82 -19.77 4.33
CA ILE A 244 -0.74 -19.68 2.87
C ILE A 244 -1.10 -18.26 2.45
N LYS A 245 -0.20 -17.55 1.77
CA LYS A 245 -0.48 -16.21 1.25
C LYS A 245 -1.30 -16.30 -0.04
N SER A 246 -2.36 -15.50 -0.13
CA SER A 246 -3.15 -15.35 -1.35
C SER A 246 -2.31 -14.85 -2.53
N ARG A 247 -2.61 -15.36 -3.73
CA ARG A 247 -2.02 -14.90 -5.00
C ARG A 247 -2.90 -13.92 -5.76
N VAL A 248 -4.19 -13.89 -5.46
CA VAL A 248 -5.19 -13.07 -6.19
C VAL A 248 -5.76 -11.92 -5.36
N THR A 249 -5.61 -11.94 -4.04
CA THR A 249 -6.07 -10.89 -3.12
C THR A 249 -4.91 -10.40 -2.26
N ALA A 250 -4.64 -9.09 -2.27
CA ALA A 250 -3.62 -8.50 -1.42
C ALA A 250 -4.02 -8.62 0.07
N ASN A 251 -3.04 -8.73 0.97
CA ASN A 251 -3.25 -8.77 2.43
C ASN A 251 -4.25 -9.85 2.90
N LYS A 252 -4.30 -10.96 2.15
CA LYS A 252 -5.11 -12.13 2.49
C LYS A 252 -4.22 -13.35 2.73
N PHE A 253 -4.51 -14.05 3.82
CA PHE A 253 -3.88 -15.33 4.15
C PHE A 253 -4.95 -16.38 4.40
N TYR A 254 -4.62 -17.62 4.10
CA TYR A 254 -5.36 -18.81 4.48
C TYR A 254 -4.63 -19.48 5.64
N PHE A 255 -5.41 -19.90 6.63
CA PHE A 255 -4.98 -20.65 7.80
C PHE A 255 -5.63 -22.01 7.72
N ALA A 256 -4.83 -23.01 7.40
CA ALA A 256 -5.25 -24.40 7.29
C ALA A 256 -4.71 -25.13 8.52
N TRP A 257 -5.60 -25.75 9.30
CA TRP A 257 -5.26 -26.32 10.59
C TRP A 257 -5.45 -27.83 10.62
N GLU A 258 -4.62 -28.49 11.42
CA GLU A 258 -4.87 -29.82 11.99
C GLU A 258 -5.37 -29.64 13.42
N ASP A 259 -6.41 -30.38 13.80
CA ASP A 259 -7.14 -30.14 15.05
C ASP A 259 -6.98 -31.23 16.13
N THR A 260 -6.12 -32.23 15.88
CA THR A 260 -5.92 -33.41 16.72
C THR A 260 -4.52 -33.43 17.35
N PHE A 261 -4.44 -33.64 18.66
CA PHE A 261 -3.22 -33.62 19.46
C PHE A 261 -2.25 -34.75 19.09
N GLY A 262 -0.98 -34.38 18.83
CA GLY A 262 0.11 -35.34 18.63
C GLY A 262 0.02 -36.18 17.34
N GLY A 263 -0.93 -35.91 16.45
CA GLY A 263 -1.06 -36.62 15.19
C GLY A 263 -2.26 -36.18 14.37
N SER A 264 -2.11 -36.26 13.05
CA SER A 264 -3.22 -36.07 12.13
C SER A 264 -2.95 -36.76 10.78
N THR A 265 -3.96 -36.73 9.92
CA THR A 265 -3.99 -37.23 8.54
C THR A 265 -3.14 -36.38 7.59
N ASN A 266 -2.79 -35.15 7.99
CA ASN A 266 -1.84 -34.23 7.32
C ASN A 266 -2.37 -33.54 6.05
N GLU A 267 -3.67 -33.59 5.75
CA GLU A 267 -4.28 -32.83 4.65
C GLU A 267 -4.61 -31.36 4.99
N PHE A 268 -4.61 -30.98 6.27
CA PHE A 268 -4.92 -29.64 6.76
C PHE A 268 -6.29 -29.11 6.28
N THR A 269 -7.31 -29.99 6.18
CA THR A 269 -8.69 -29.61 5.83
C THR A 269 -9.66 -29.63 7.01
N ASP A 270 -9.22 -30.05 8.20
CA ASP A 270 -10.04 -30.09 9.42
C ASP A 270 -10.68 -28.75 9.73
N PHE A 271 -9.92 -27.68 9.55
CA PHE A 271 -10.40 -26.31 9.69
C PHE A 271 -9.59 -25.37 8.81
N VAL A 272 -10.24 -24.76 7.82
CA VAL A 272 -9.59 -23.81 6.90
C VAL A 272 -10.33 -22.49 6.94
N THR A 273 -9.60 -21.40 7.20
CA THR A 273 -10.14 -20.04 7.17
C THR A 273 -9.31 -19.15 6.28
N SER A 274 -9.93 -18.13 5.69
CA SER A 274 -9.20 -17.00 5.15
C SER A 274 -9.37 -15.77 6.02
N VAL A 275 -8.31 -14.99 6.20
CA VAL A 275 -8.34 -13.68 6.82
C VAL A 275 -7.76 -12.67 5.84
N GLU A 276 -8.58 -11.69 5.46
CA GLU A 276 -8.20 -10.51 4.71
C GLU A 276 -7.98 -9.33 5.65
N GLY A 277 -7.11 -8.40 5.26
CA GLY A 277 -6.82 -7.18 6.01
C GLY A 277 -5.65 -7.30 6.98
N ILE A 278 -4.83 -8.34 6.81
CA ILE A 278 -3.61 -8.57 7.58
C ILE A 278 -2.38 -8.61 6.67
N SER A 279 -1.25 -8.14 7.20
CA SER A 279 0.07 -8.29 6.62
C SER A 279 0.98 -9.07 7.57
N CYS A 280 2.11 -9.60 7.08
CA CYS A 280 3.10 -10.18 7.97
C CYS A 280 3.70 -9.09 8.89
N SER A 281 4.15 -9.50 10.07
CA SER A 281 4.86 -8.59 10.99
C SER A 281 5.95 -7.80 10.28
N GLY A 282 5.97 -6.48 10.50
CA GLY A 282 6.96 -5.56 9.93
C GLY A 282 6.75 -5.19 8.45
N ALA A 283 5.70 -5.67 7.78
CA ALA A 283 5.37 -5.26 6.42
C ALA A 283 4.68 -3.88 6.37
N GLY A 284 4.72 -3.23 5.19
CA GLY A 284 4.14 -1.91 4.97
C GLY A 284 4.99 -0.75 5.52
N LEU A 285 6.20 -1.05 6.00
CA LEU A 285 7.15 -0.07 6.51
C LEU A 285 8.08 0.41 5.41
N ARG A 286 8.49 1.67 5.47
CA ARG A 286 9.57 2.18 4.63
C ARG A 286 10.86 1.42 4.94
N CYS A 287 11.63 1.12 3.92
CA CYS A 287 12.95 0.53 4.03
C CYS A 287 13.88 1.06 2.94
N ASP A 288 15.18 0.88 3.15
CA ASP A 288 16.24 1.19 2.20
C ASP A 288 16.61 -0.10 1.43
N THR A 289 16.55 -0.05 0.10
CA THR A 289 16.86 -1.19 -0.78
C THR A 289 18.35 -1.36 -1.03
N GLY A 290 19.18 -0.37 -0.65
CA GLY A 290 20.59 -0.25 -0.96
C GLY A 290 20.88 0.18 -2.40
N GLN A 291 19.86 0.42 -3.23
CA GLN A 291 20.03 0.94 -4.59
C GLN A 291 20.24 2.47 -4.55
N PRO A 292 20.92 3.05 -5.56
CA PRO A 292 21.07 4.50 -5.66
C PRO A 292 19.77 5.18 -6.12
N GLY A 293 19.76 6.51 -6.04
CA GLY A 293 18.69 7.35 -6.58
C GLY A 293 17.31 7.05 -6.02
N VAL A 294 16.30 7.20 -6.87
CA VAL A 294 14.88 6.95 -6.52
C VAL A 294 14.61 5.48 -6.18
N CYS A 295 15.50 4.56 -6.59
CA CYS A 295 15.36 3.13 -6.32
C CYS A 295 15.71 2.74 -4.88
N ASN A 296 16.41 3.59 -4.14
CA ASN A 296 16.70 3.38 -2.71
C ASN A 296 15.41 3.16 -1.89
N LEU A 297 14.35 3.87 -2.27
CA LEU A 297 13.08 3.84 -1.55
C LEU A 297 12.34 2.52 -1.78
N GLY A 298 12.19 1.76 -0.70
CA GLY A 298 11.39 0.53 -0.69
C GLY A 298 10.30 0.52 0.37
N VAL A 299 9.40 -0.46 0.23
CA VAL A 299 8.50 -0.89 1.31
C VAL A 299 8.71 -2.36 1.61
N THR A 300 8.70 -2.68 2.90
CA THR A 300 8.77 -4.05 3.38
C THR A 300 7.52 -4.80 2.93
N LYS A 301 7.71 -5.82 2.09
CA LYS A 301 6.64 -6.69 1.60
C LYS A 301 6.92 -8.13 2.01
N CYS A 302 5.89 -8.84 2.42
CA CYS A 302 5.97 -10.28 2.65
C CYS A 302 6.25 -10.96 1.31
N GLN A 303 7.42 -11.58 1.16
CA GLN A 303 7.65 -12.49 0.05
C GLN A 303 7.06 -13.83 0.44
N GLY A 304 5.91 -14.18 -0.16
CA GLY A 304 5.16 -15.37 0.24
C GLY A 304 4.85 -15.38 1.75
N SER A 305 5.14 -16.50 2.38
CA SER A 305 4.93 -16.77 3.80
C SER A 305 6.26 -16.85 4.57
N ASP A 306 7.18 -15.93 4.27
CA ASP A 306 8.45 -15.77 5.00
C ASP A 306 8.25 -15.04 6.34
N SER A 307 9.11 -15.34 7.32
CA SER A 307 9.07 -14.76 8.68
C SER A 307 9.43 -13.27 8.72
N ALA A 308 10.16 -12.78 7.71
CA ALA A 308 10.64 -11.41 7.64
C ALA A 308 10.25 -10.79 6.30
N PRO A 309 9.69 -9.57 6.28
CA PRO A 309 9.35 -8.91 5.05
C PRO A 309 10.62 -8.44 4.34
N ALA A 310 10.69 -8.62 3.03
CA ALA A 310 11.80 -8.13 2.23
C ALA A 310 11.55 -6.67 1.86
N CYS A 311 12.62 -5.88 1.82
CA CYS A 311 12.53 -4.54 1.25
C CYS A 311 12.36 -4.63 -0.27
N VAL A 312 11.24 -4.15 -0.80
CA VAL A 312 10.96 -4.15 -2.25
C VAL A 312 10.97 -2.71 -2.74
N ALA A 313 11.82 -2.43 -3.73
CA ALA A 313 11.90 -1.13 -4.38
C ALA A 313 10.53 -0.70 -4.92
N THR A 314 10.20 0.56 -4.68
CA THR A 314 8.90 1.13 -5.06
C THR A 314 8.96 1.86 -6.39
N ASN A 315 10.15 2.35 -6.76
CA ASN A 315 10.44 2.90 -8.07
C ASN A 315 11.27 1.89 -8.87
N GLN A 316 11.02 1.84 -10.17
CA GLN A 316 11.86 1.15 -11.13
C GLN A 316 12.73 2.19 -11.85
N PRO A 317 13.93 1.81 -12.34
CA PRO A 317 14.71 2.65 -13.23
C PRO A 317 13.87 3.18 -14.40
N SER A 318 13.99 4.48 -14.66
CA SER A 318 13.34 5.20 -15.76
C SER A 318 14.31 6.22 -16.34
N ALA A 319 14.05 6.75 -17.54
CA ALA A 319 14.94 7.73 -18.13
C ALA A 319 15.05 9.00 -17.26
N GLU A 320 16.25 9.58 -17.21
CA GLU A 320 16.53 10.82 -16.49
C GLU A 320 15.60 11.96 -16.93
N THR A 321 14.98 12.60 -15.95
CA THR A 321 14.26 13.86 -16.07
C THR A 321 15.04 14.90 -15.29
N CYS A 322 15.11 16.14 -15.77
CA CYS A 322 15.84 17.19 -15.06
C CYS A 322 15.08 17.63 -13.79
N ASP A 323 15.17 16.82 -12.75
CA ASP A 323 14.43 16.97 -11.49
C ASP A 323 15.34 16.81 -10.26
N GLY A 324 16.64 16.55 -10.47
CA GLY A 324 17.63 16.47 -9.41
C GLY A 324 17.63 15.11 -8.74
N GLN A 325 16.94 14.13 -9.33
CA GLN A 325 16.90 12.75 -8.88
C GLN A 325 17.66 11.87 -9.88
N ASP A 326 18.21 10.78 -9.38
CA ASP A 326 18.76 9.70 -10.21
C ASP A 326 17.60 8.74 -10.51
N ASN A 327 16.95 8.96 -11.66
CA ASN A 327 15.72 8.26 -12.09
C ASN A 327 16.02 6.88 -12.68
N ASP A 328 17.18 6.70 -13.29
CA ASP A 328 17.64 5.45 -13.90
C ASP A 328 18.45 4.58 -12.91
N CYS A 329 18.70 5.11 -11.72
CA CYS A 329 19.36 4.45 -10.61
C CYS A 329 20.78 3.95 -10.97
N ASN A 330 21.50 4.72 -11.78
CA ASN A 330 22.87 4.43 -12.19
C ASN A 330 23.93 5.00 -11.22
N GLY A 331 23.51 5.82 -10.25
CA GLY A 331 24.40 6.48 -9.28
C GLY A 331 24.90 7.85 -9.72
N LEU A 332 24.37 8.41 -10.81
CA LEU A 332 24.58 9.76 -11.30
C LEU A 332 23.21 10.45 -11.41
N VAL A 333 23.16 11.72 -11.02
CA VAL A 333 21.92 12.50 -11.07
C VAL A 333 21.88 13.29 -12.37
N ASP A 334 20.75 13.25 -13.09
CA ASP A 334 20.47 14.03 -14.30
C ASP A 334 21.48 13.82 -15.46
N ASP A 335 22.25 12.73 -15.50
CA ASP A 335 23.41 12.60 -16.40
C ASP A 335 23.04 12.47 -17.89
N ASN A 336 21.78 12.17 -18.18
CA ASN A 336 21.20 12.22 -19.53
C ASN A 336 19.83 12.94 -19.55
N ALA A 337 19.58 13.81 -18.58
CA ALA A 337 18.31 14.54 -18.49
C ALA A 337 18.14 15.52 -19.66
N THR A 338 16.98 15.48 -20.31
CA THR A 338 16.66 16.39 -21.42
C THR A 338 15.97 17.66 -20.92
N CYS A 339 16.39 18.82 -21.45
CA CYS A 339 15.75 20.12 -21.23
C CYS A 339 15.23 20.73 -22.53
N PRO A 340 14.32 21.72 -22.44
CA PRO A 340 13.89 22.53 -23.59
C PRO A 340 15.06 23.18 -24.35
N THR A 341 14.79 23.63 -25.58
CA THR A 341 15.82 24.24 -26.44
C THR A 341 16.47 25.47 -25.77
N ASN A 342 17.80 25.53 -25.81
CA ASN A 342 18.66 26.56 -25.17
C ASN A 342 18.75 26.49 -23.63
N GLU A 343 18.28 25.40 -23.02
CA GLU A 343 18.46 25.12 -21.61
C GLU A 343 19.34 23.88 -21.40
N VAL A 344 20.01 23.85 -20.26
CA VAL A 344 20.81 22.72 -19.80
C VAL A 344 20.32 22.30 -18.42
N CYS A 345 20.32 21.00 -18.16
CA CYS A 345 19.94 20.51 -16.85
C CYS A 345 21.02 20.85 -15.83
N HIS A 346 20.65 21.57 -14.79
CA HIS A 346 21.54 21.90 -13.69
C HIS A 346 20.77 21.92 -12.37
N GLN A 347 21.20 21.09 -11.41
CA GLN A 347 20.60 21.00 -10.08
C GLN A 347 19.09 20.71 -10.14
N GLY A 348 18.69 19.76 -10.99
CA GLY A 348 17.28 19.39 -11.16
C GLY A 348 16.39 20.47 -11.76
N ARG A 349 16.98 21.43 -12.46
CA ARG A 349 16.24 22.47 -13.18
C ARG A 349 16.86 22.72 -14.53
N CYS A 350 16.01 22.91 -15.52
CA CYS A 350 16.46 23.45 -16.79
C CYS A 350 16.78 24.94 -16.60
N VAL A 351 18.06 25.28 -16.79
CA VAL A 351 18.55 26.65 -16.69
C VAL A 351 19.02 27.15 -18.05
N PRO A 352 18.91 28.46 -18.34
CA PRO A 352 19.40 29.01 -19.58
C PRO A 352 20.89 28.73 -19.77
N HIS A 353 21.24 28.24 -20.95
CA HIS A 353 22.63 27.95 -21.28
C HIS A 353 23.41 29.25 -21.48
N CYS A 354 24.36 29.57 -20.57
CA CYS A 354 25.04 30.88 -20.51
C CYS A 354 25.84 31.25 -21.78
N LYS A 355 26.07 30.27 -22.66
CA LYS A 355 26.70 30.45 -23.97
C LYS A 355 25.74 30.52 -25.17
N ALA A 356 24.56 29.90 -25.08
CA ALA A 356 23.69 29.70 -26.25
C ALA A 356 23.03 31.01 -26.69
N THR A 357 22.73 31.86 -25.72
CA THR A 357 22.17 33.18 -25.92
C THR A 357 23.01 34.14 -25.09
N LYS A 358 23.77 35.05 -25.73
CA LYS A 358 24.60 36.08 -25.06
C LYS A 358 23.82 37.03 -24.12
N GLU A 359 22.53 36.79 -23.97
CA GLU A 359 21.55 37.50 -23.17
C GLU A 359 21.56 37.07 -21.69
N PHE A 360 21.98 35.84 -21.36
CA PHE A 360 22.00 35.33 -19.98
C PHE A 360 23.43 35.21 -19.43
N ALA A 361 24.02 36.35 -19.05
CA ALA A 361 25.28 36.37 -18.33
C ALA A 361 25.12 35.87 -16.88
N CYS A 362 26.11 35.12 -16.39
CA CYS A 362 26.13 34.63 -15.01
C CYS A 362 26.11 35.79 -14.01
N ARG A 363 25.38 35.62 -12.90
CA ARG A 363 25.28 36.64 -11.86
C ARG A 363 26.63 36.85 -11.18
N VAL A 364 26.78 38.00 -10.52
CA VAL A 364 27.98 38.35 -9.74
C VAL A 364 28.30 37.23 -8.74
N GLY A 365 29.53 36.74 -8.77
CA GLY A 365 30.00 35.62 -7.93
C GLY A 365 29.95 34.25 -8.59
N THR A 366 29.36 34.13 -9.79
CA THR A 366 29.34 32.89 -10.59
C THR A 366 30.06 33.11 -11.93
N VAL A 367 30.64 32.05 -12.47
CA VAL A 367 31.31 32.05 -13.79
C VAL A 367 30.64 31.01 -14.68
N CYS A 368 30.59 31.30 -15.99
CA CYS A 368 30.10 30.34 -16.96
C CYS A 368 31.15 29.22 -17.08
N ASP A 369 30.79 28.00 -16.71
CA ASP A 369 31.57 26.82 -17.05
C ASP A 369 31.42 26.58 -18.55
N GLU A 370 32.49 26.85 -19.30
CA GLU A 370 32.48 26.76 -20.76
C GLU A 370 32.28 25.33 -21.29
N ALA A 371 32.56 24.30 -20.47
CA ALA A 371 32.39 22.90 -20.83
C ALA A 371 30.94 22.44 -20.61
N GLN A 372 30.31 22.92 -19.54
CA GLN A 372 28.96 22.49 -19.14
C GLN A 372 27.85 23.48 -19.51
N GLY A 373 28.18 24.71 -19.91
CA GLY A 373 27.21 25.72 -20.35
C GLY A 373 26.36 26.34 -19.23
N ILE A 374 26.81 26.19 -17.97
CA ILE A 374 26.09 26.57 -16.75
C ILE A 374 26.85 27.62 -15.94
N CYS A 375 26.11 28.42 -15.16
CA CYS A 375 26.71 29.34 -14.20
C CYS A 375 26.98 28.62 -12.88
N VAL A 376 28.26 28.43 -12.55
CA VAL A 376 28.70 27.78 -11.31
C VAL A 376 29.44 28.75 -10.41
N ASP A 377 29.50 28.44 -9.11
CA ASP A 377 30.45 29.08 -8.21
C ASP A 377 31.87 28.95 -8.81
N LYS A 378 32.65 30.03 -8.74
CA LYS A 378 34.04 30.07 -9.20
C LYS A 378 34.86 28.90 -8.64
N ASP A 379 34.58 28.49 -7.40
CA ASP A 379 35.33 27.43 -6.72
C ASP A 379 34.83 26.02 -7.07
N CYS A 380 33.70 25.89 -7.78
CA CYS A 380 33.09 24.62 -8.17
C CYS A 380 33.30 24.24 -9.66
N VAL A 381 34.00 25.06 -10.43
CA VAL A 381 34.33 24.76 -11.84
C VAL A 381 35.15 23.47 -11.91
N GLY A 382 34.64 22.45 -12.60
CA GLY A 382 35.29 21.14 -12.75
C GLY A 382 35.19 20.19 -11.55
N VAL A 383 34.38 20.51 -10.53
CA VAL A 383 34.16 19.62 -9.38
C VAL A 383 33.00 18.66 -9.67
N LEU A 384 33.27 17.35 -9.70
CA LEU A 384 32.26 16.29 -9.79
C LEU A 384 31.94 15.75 -8.39
N CYS A 385 30.70 15.98 -7.94
CA CYS A 385 30.18 15.43 -6.69
C CYS A 385 29.49 14.08 -6.91
N LYS A 386 29.39 13.26 -5.86
CA LYS A 386 28.66 11.98 -5.92
C LYS A 386 27.15 12.24 -6.00
N ALA A 387 26.36 11.23 -6.41
CA ALA A 387 24.90 11.35 -6.42
C ALA A 387 24.35 11.83 -5.07
N GLY A 388 23.49 12.84 -5.11
CA GLY A 388 22.88 13.49 -3.94
C GLY A 388 23.74 14.55 -3.24
N GLU A 389 24.97 14.82 -3.71
CA GLU A 389 25.83 15.88 -3.19
C GLU A 389 25.81 17.14 -4.07
N ILE A 390 25.88 18.31 -3.43
CA ILE A 390 25.95 19.63 -4.07
C ILE A 390 27.31 20.26 -3.77
N CYS A 391 27.98 20.80 -4.79
CA CYS A 391 29.20 21.60 -4.61
C CYS A 391 28.86 23.00 -4.08
N ARG A 392 29.47 23.40 -2.97
CA ARG A 392 29.49 24.80 -2.48
C ARG A 392 30.88 25.15 -1.97
N GLY A 393 31.44 26.28 -2.45
CA GLY A 393 32.78 26.72 -2.05
C GLY A 393 33.89 25.69 -2.34
N GLY A 394 33.76 24.94 -3.44
CA GLY A 394 34.72 23.90 -3.84
C GLY A 394 34.63 22.57 -3.08
N ALA A 395 33.65 22.40 -2.19
CA ALA A 395 33.41 21.16 -1.46
C ALA A 395 32.06 20.53 -1.80
N CYS A 396 32.05 19.22 -2.04
CA CYS A 396 30.83 18.43 -2.18
C CYS A 396 30.23 18.10 -0.81
N GLY A 397 28.93 18.31 -0.63
CA GLY A 397 28.23 17.96 0.59
C GLY A 397 26.78 17.57 0.34
N ASN A 398 26.19 16.83 1.25
CA ASN A 398 24.78 16.46 1.17
C ASN A 398 23.90 17.72 1.22
N GLY A 399 23.13 17.97 0.15
CA GLY A 399 22.16 19.07 0.10
C GLY A 399 21.06 19.00 1.18
N CYS A 400 20.91 17.83 1.81
CA CYS A 400 20.01 17.49 2.89
C CYS A 400 20.73 17.33 4.25
N GLY A 401 21.91 17.93 4.44
CA GLY A 401 22.66 17.88 5.70
C GLY A 401 21.92 18.42 6.93
N GLY A 402 22.41 18.04 8.11
CA GLY A 402 21.68 17.76 9.38
C GLY A 402 20.74 18.77 10.04
N ASN A 403 20.43 19.92 9.42
CA ASN A 403 19.39 20.83 9.91
C ASN A 403 18.25 21.05 8.92
N VAL A 404 18.26 20.41 7.74
CA VAL A 404 17.15 20.54 6.78
C VAL A 404 15.90 19.86 7.34
N VAL A 405 14.83 20.62 7.49
CA VAL A 405 13.50 20.16 7.90
C VAL A 405 12.56 20.54 6.78
N CYS A 406 12.14 19.57 5.97
CA CYS A 406 11.22 19.83 4.87
C CYS A 406 9.79 20.09 5.36
N PRO A 407 8.98 20.81 4.56
CA PRO A 407 7.54 20.93 4.80
C PRO A 407 6.88 19.56 5.00
N ARG A 408 5.77 19.54 5.74
CA ARG A 408 5.02 18.30 6.01
C ARG A 408 4.66 17.57 4.72
N GLY A 409 4.83 16.25 4.72
CA GLY A 409 4.57 15.39 3.55
C GLY A 409 5.72 15.32 2.54
N GLN A 410 6.74 16.17 2.66
CA GLN A 410 7.91 16.18 1.78
C GLN A 410 9.11 15.51 2.44
N VAL A 411 10.02 14.99 1.62
CA VAL A 411 11.32 14.49 2.07
C VAL A 411 12.42 15.30 1.40
N CYS A 412 13.54 15.50 2.10
CA CYS A 412 14.70 16.09 1.45
C CYS A 412 15.37 15.02 0.58
N GLN A 413 15.45 15.28 -0.71
CA GLN A 413 16.19 14.46 -1.67
C GLN A 413 17.06 15.37 -2.52
N ALA A 414 18.36 15.07 -2.60
CA ALA A 414 19.34 15.81 -3.40
C ALA A 414 19.35 17.35 -3.19
N GLY A 415 19.05 17.81 -1.98
CA GLY A 415 19.01 19.24 -1.65
C GLY A 415 17.75 19.98 -2.12
N ALA A 416 16.67 19.26 -2.38
CA ALA A 416 15.32 19.81 -2.55
C ALA A 416 14.34 19.10 -1.61
N CYS A 417 13.32 19.82 -1.14
CA CYS A 417 12.18 19.19 -0.48
C CYS A 417 11.17 18.78 -1.55
N VAL A 418 10.97 17.47 -1.68
CA VAL A 418 10.11 16.89 -2.71
C VAL A 418 8.93 16.15 -2.08
N ASP A 419 7.74 16.39 -2.62
CA ASP A 419 6.57 15.55 -2.34
C ASP A 419 6.63 14.34 -3.27
N LEU A 420 7.05 13.19 -2.72
CA LEU A 420 7.15 11.97 -3.50
C LEU A 420 5.78 11.40 -3.93
N CYS A 421 4.68 11.92 -3.38
CA CYS A 421 3.32 11.57 -3.74
C CYS A 421 2.69 12.52 -4.76
N ALA A 422 3.33 13.65 -5.08
CA ALA A 422 2.85 14.56 -6.11
C ALA A 422 2.73 13.83 -7.46
N GLY A 423 1.52 13.82 -8.02
CA GLY A 423 1.23 13.17 -9.31
C GLY A 423 1.19 11.62 -9.27
N LYS A 424 1.45 10.98 -8.13
CA LYS A 424 1.31 9.52 -8.00
C LYS A 424 -0.16 9.15 -7.81
N THR A 425 -0.66 8.28 -8.70
CA THR A 425 -1.98 7.67 -8.56
C THR A 425 -1.82 6.26 -8.03
N CYS A 426 -2.36 5.98 -6.84
CA CYS A 426 -2.37 4.63 -6.27
C CYS A 426 -3.58 3.83 -6.74
N GLY A 427 -3.52 2.50 -6.59
CA GLY A 427 -4.63 1.61 -6.93
C GLY A 427 -5.86 1.87 -6.06
N ALA A 428 -6.97 1.18 -6.37
CA ALA A 428 -8.18 1.26 -5.54
C ALA A 428 -7.87 0.86 -4.08
N ASN A 429 -8.28 1.71 -3.13
CA ASN A 429 -8.01 1.54 -1.69
C ASN A 429 -6.51 1.56 -1.32
N GLU A 430 -5.71 2.30 -2.06
CA GLU A 430 -4.33 2.63 -1.69
C GLU A 430 -4.18 4.13 -1.49
N ILE A 431 -3.39 4.52 -0.49
CA ILE A 431 -2.97 5.90 -0.27
C ILE A 431 -1.47 6.01 -0.54
N CYS A 432 -1.05 7.11 -1.17
CA CYS A 432 0.36 7.41 -1.30
C CYS A 432 0.87 8.01 0.01
N LYS A 433 1.87 7.38 0.63
CA LYS A 433 2.58 7.92 1.78
C LYS A 433 4.08 7.89 1.51
N LEU A 434 4.71 9.07 1.54
CA LEU A 434 6.15 9.26 1.28
C LEU A 434 6.61 8.58 -0.03
N GLY A 435 5.80 8.70 -1.09
CA GLY A 435 6.11 8.14 -2.41
C GLY A 435 5.72 6.70 -2.63
N VAL A 436 5.06 6.06 -1.66
CA VAL A 436 4.69 4.65 -1.75
C VAL A 436 3.18 4.46 -1.61
N CYS A 437 2.60 3.72 -2.55
CA CYS A 437 1.23 3.23 -2.45
C CYS A 437 1.18 2.11 -1.42
N ILE A 438 0.63 2.43 -0.26
CA ILE A 438 0.27 1.46 0.76
C ILE A 438 -1.25 1.33 0.76
N GLN A 439 -1.79 0.18 1.14
CA GLN A 439 -3.24 0.07 1.24
C GLN A 439 -3.79 1.08 2.26
N GLY A 440 -4.62 1.98 1.75
CA GLY A 440 -5.37 2.94 2.54
C GLY A 440 -6.74 2.35 2.74
N CYS A 441 -7.08 2.06 3.99
CA CYS A 441 -8.31 1.36 4.34
C CYS A 441 -9.52 2.26 4.10
N ALA A 442 -9.92 2.39 2.83
CA ALA A 442 -11.04 3.19 2.31
C ALA A 442 -11.28 4.55 3.01
N GLN A 443 -10.21 5.17 3.50
CA GLN A 443 -10.16 6.45 4.21
C GLN A 443 -10.47 6.39 5.73
N CYS A 444 -9.62 5.61 6.44
CA CYS A 444 -9.44 5.46 7.90
C CYS A 444 -10.12 4.27 8.61
N GLY A 445 -10.67 3.30 7.88
CA GLY A 445 -11.15 2.01 8.41
C GLY A 445 -10.02 1.07 8.84
N GLY A 446 -9.16 1.51 9.75
CA GLY A 446 -8.04 0.73 10.29
C GLY A 446 -6.66 1.39 10.22
N LEU A 447 -6.55 2.72 10.28
CA LEU A 447 -5.26 3.36 10.53
C LEU A 447 -5.11 3.63 12.04
N THR A 448 -4.07 3.09 12.68
CA THR A 448 -3.69 3.51 14.04
C THR A 448 -2.66 4.63 13.94
N CYS A 449 -3.06 5.83 14.37
CA CYS A 449 -2.18 6.98 14.41
C CYS A 449 -1.43 7.02 15.75
N SER A 450 -0.10 7.17 15.69
CA SER A 450 0.76 7.22 16.88
C SER A 450 0.39 8.41 17.77
N GLY A 451 0.32 8.23 19.09
CA GLY A 451 0.36 9.34 20.05
C GLY A 451 -0.80 10.35 19.99
N GLY A 452 -2.04 9.91 20.21
CA GLY A 452 -3.19 10.81 20.40
C GLY A 452 -3.69 11.52 19.12
N LEU A 453 -3.14 11.16 17.97
CA LEU A 453 -3.57 11.61 16.66
C LEU A 453 -4.81 10.80 16.19
N SER A 454 -5.73 11.41 15.43
CA SER A 454 -6.89 10.77 14.80
C SER A 454 -6.79 10.82 13.28
N CYS A 455 -7.28 9.77 12.62
CA CYS A 455 -7.18 9.64 11.18
C CYS A 455 -8.27 10.47 10.46
N ASP A 456 -7.86 11.30 9.51
CA ASP A 456 -8.75 12.09 8.64
C ASP A 456 -9.42 11.21 7.58
N GLN A 457 -10.75 11.13 7.61
CA GLN A 457 -11.51 10.21 6.76
C GLN A 457 -11.54 10.60 5.26
N GLN A 458 -10.86 11.66 4.84
CA GLN A 458 -10.84 12.12 3.45
C GLN A 458 -9.43 12.06 2.85
N SER A 459 -8.38 12.23 3.66
CA SER A 459 -6.99 12.13 3.23
C SER A 459 -6.30 10.86 3.72
N GLY A 460 -6.76 10.25 4.81
CA GLY A 460 -6.06 9.16 5.49
C GLY A 460 -4.93 9.62 6.41
N ASP A 461 -4.80 10.93 6.68
CA ASP A 461 -3.72 11.49 7.49
C ASP A 461 -3.98 11.39 8.99
N CYS A 462 -2.92 11.23 9.77
CA CYS A 462 -2.99 11.28 11.22
C CYS A 462 -2.93 12.73 11.71
N LEU A 463 -4.09 13.29 12.03
CA LEU A 463 -4.26 14.65 12.53
C LEU A 463 -4.20 14.70 14.05
N ASP A 464 -3.58 15.74 14.60
CA ASP A 464 -3.63 15.98 16.03
C ASP A 464 -5.00 16.55 16.44
N THR A 465 -5.71 15.87 17.34
CA THR A 465 -7.03 16.29 17.81
C THR A 465 -7.00 17.22 19.02
N SER A 466 -5.82 17.57 19.53
CA SER A 466 -5.68 18.48 20.67
C SER A 466 -6.15 19.92 20.37
N CYS A 467 -6.28 20.29 19.09
CA CYS A 467 -6.91 21.55 18.67
C CYS A 467 -8.43 21.37 18.59
N SER A 468 -9.11 21.65 19.71
CA SER A 468 -10.57 21.57 19.83
C SER A 468 -11.26 22.56 18.89
N GLY A 469 -11.76 22.08 17.75
CA GLY A 469 -12.39 22.89 16.70
C GLY A 469 -11.71 22.83 15.33
N GLY A 470 -10.60 22.08 15.22
CA GLY A 470 -9.80 22.03 14.01
C GLY A 470 -8.95 23.30 13.83
N CYS A 471 -8.13 23.30 12.78
CA CYS A 471 -7.30 24.44 12.42
C CYS A 471 -7.86 25.13 11.17
N GLY A 472 -7.61 26.45 11.06
CA GLY A 472 -8.06 27.22 9.90
C GLY A 472 -7.43 26.73 8.59
N PRO A 473 -7.98 27.13 7.43
CA PRO A 473 -7.47 26.72 6.12
C PRO A 473 -5.95 26.91 6.01
N GLY A 474 -5.23 25.88 5.55
CA GLY A 474 -3.78 25.91 5.37
C GLY A 474 -2.95 25.71 6.65
N THR A 475 -3.57 25.39 7.80
CA THR A 475 -2.85 25.12 9.06
C THR A 475 -3.18 23.73 9.59
N VAL A 476 -2.23 23.09 10.27
CA VAL A 476 -2.35 21.73 10.80
C VAL A 476 -2.08 21.75 12.29
N CYS A 477 -2.91 21.03 13.06
CA CYS A 477 -2.73 20.92 14.49
C CYS A 477 -1.47 20.10 14.83
N ASP A 478 -0.68 20.61 15.77
CA ASP A 478 0.51 19.96 16.29
C ASP A 478 0.73 20.38 17.74
N GLN A 479 0.54 19.44 18.66
CA GLN A 479 0.62 19.61 20.11
C GLN A 479 -0.27 20.73 20.65
N GLY A 480 -1.50 20.81 20.14
CA GLY A 480 -2.51 21.78 20.57
C GLY A 480 -2.35 23.17 19.96
N GLN A 481 -1.42 23.33 19.02
CA GLN A 481 -1.22 24.58 18.29
C GLN A 481 -1.46 24.38 16.80
N CYS A 482 -2.23 25.28 16.18
CA CYS A 482 -2.38 25.31 14.73
C CYS A 482 -1.13 25.93 14.11
N LYS A 483 -0.34 25.08 13.46
CA LYS A 483 0.91 25.46 12.81
C LYS A 483 0.71 25.61 11.30
N GLY A 484 1.31 26.65 10.73
CA GLY A 484 1.37 26.88 9.30
C GLY A 484 2.25 25.85 8.60
N PRO A 485 2.17 25.77 7.25
CA PRO A 485 2.87 24.75 6.48
C PRO A 485 4.40 24.97 6.43
N CYS A 486 4.86 26.12 6.93
CA CYS A 486 6.26 26.51 7.02
C CYS A 486 6.79 26.59 8.46
N ASP A 487 5.99 26.24 9.47
CA ASP A 487 6.44 26.29 10.86
C ASP A 487 7.50 25.22 11.15
N GLY A 488 8.67 25.66 11.61
CA GLY A 488 9.82 24.79 11.88
C GLY A 488 10.52 24.26 10.61
N VAL A 489 10.11 24.70 9.42
CA VAL A 489 10.74 24.31 8.15
C VAL A 489 12.08 25.02 8.00
N VAL A 490 13.12 24.24 7.70
CA VAL A 490 14.46 24.72 7.35
C VAL A 490 14.75 24.18 5.96
N CYS A 491 14.57 25.04 4.96
CA CYS A 491 14.73 24.64 3.57
C CYS A 491 16.20 24.40 3.20
N PRO A 492 16.48 23.50 2.25
CA PRO A 492 17.82 23.31 1.71
C PRO A 492 18.41 24.62 1.15
N GLY A 493 19.66 24.92 1.50
CA GLY A 493 20.35 26.11 0.99
C GLY A 493 19.83 27.44 1.52
N SER A 494 19.70 28.42 0.63
CA SER A 494 19.15 29.75 0.91
C SER A 494 17.67 29.87 0.54
N ALA A 495 17.01 28.74 0.27
CA ALA A 495 15.58 28.71 -0.03
C ALA A 495 14.77 29.15 1.19
N SER A 496 13.62 29.76 0.94
CA SER A 496 12.65 30.13 1.97
C SER A 496 11.40 29.30 1.80
N CYS A 497 10.79 28.90 2.91
CA CYS A 497 9.49 28.24 2.85
C CYS A 497 8.42 29.28 2.57
N VAL A 498 7.65 29.07 1.51
CA VAL A 498 6.46 29.85 1.16
C VAL A 498 5.34 28.85 0.84
N ASP A 499 4.20 28.99 1.53
CA ASP A 499 3.01 28.13 1.35
C ASP A 499 3.30 26.62 1.37
N GLY A 500 4.21 26.17 2.23
CA GLY A 500 4.57 24.76 2.36
C GLY A 500 5.51 24.24 1.27
N GLN A 501 6.16 25.13 0.52
CA GLN A 501 7.16 24.78 -0.48
C GLN A 501 8.47 25.52 -0.22
N CYS A 502 9.58 24.81 -0.34
CA CYS A 502 10.90 25.42 -0.30
C CYS A 502 11.22 26.04 -1.67
N ILE A 503 11.09 27.36 -1.76
CA ILE A 503 11.38 28.10 -2.99
C ILE A 503 12.76 28.76 -2.91
N ALA A 504 13.56 28.61 -3.96
CA ALA A 504 14.85 29.28 -4.07
C ALA A 504 14.63 30.80 -4.20
N GLN A 505 15.24 31.58 -3.32
CA GLN A 505 15.28 33.04 -3.40
C GLN A 505 16.08 33.45 -4.65
N GLY A 506 15.37 33.65 -5.78
CA GLY A 506 15.98 34.02 -7.06
C GLY A 506 15.16 33.74 -8.32
N ALA A 507 14.11 32.92 -8.23
CA ALA A 507 13.17 32.67 -9.33
C ALA A 507 11.87 33.48 -9.13
N GLY A 508 11.98 34.79 -9.09
CA GLY A 508 10.81 35.62 -9.42
C GLY A 508 10.62 35.58 -10.95
N PRO A 509 9.38 35.61 -11.48
CA PRO A 509 9.19 36.00 -12.87
C PRO A 509 9.83 37.38 -13.04
N GLY A 510 10.63 37.55 -14.09
CA GLY A 510 11.26 38.84 -14.39
C GLY A 510 10.23 39.97 -14.41
N PRO A 511 10.64 41.22 -14.15
CA PRO A 511 9.72 42.35 -14.20
C PRO A 511 9.03 42.38 -15.56
N SER A 512 7.70 42.41 -15.55
CA SER A 512 6.89 42.58 -16.76
C SER A 512 7.30 43.88 -17.47
N PRO A 513 7.21 43.94 -18.82
CA PRO A 513 7.59 45.15 -19.55
C PRO A 513 6.76 46.33 -19.08
N GLY A 514 7.42 47.32 -18.48
CA GLY A 514 6.81 48.59 -18.11
C GLY A 514 6.31 49.30 -19.36
N ALA A 515 5.06 49.77 -19.32
CA ALA A 515 4.51 50.65 -20.33
C ALA A 515 5.21 52.02 -20.24
N ASP A 516 5.90 52.39 -21.31
CA ASP A 516 6.40 53.74 -21.52
C ASP A 516 5.23 54.73 -21.57
N GLY A 517 5.26 55.72 -20.68
CA GLY A 517 4.29 56.83 -20.62
C GLY A 517 5.01 58.12 -20.29
N GLY A 518 5.90 58.56 -21.17
CA GLY A 518 6.51 59.89 -21.10
C GLY A 518 5.52 60.98 -21.53
N GLY A 519 5.35 61.99 -20.68
CA GLY A 519 4.68 63.25 -21.01
C GLY A 519 5.05 64.32 -19.97
N PRO A 520 5.60 65.49 -20.37
CA PRO A 520 6.12 66.47 -19.43
C PRO A 520 5.01 67.42 -18.95
N ALA A 521 5.01 67.76 -17.66
CA ALA A 521 4.25 68.88 -17.13
C ALA A 521 5.22 69.94 -16.55
N PRO A 522 4.99 71.23 -16.84
CA PRO A 522 5.90 72.32 -16.47
C PRO A 522 5.70 72.75 -15.01
N GLY A 523 6.75 73.34 -14.45
CA GLY A 523 6.81 73.70 -13.04
C GLY A 523 6.03 74.95 -12.64
N SER A 524 6.05 75.21 -11.35
CA SER A 524 6.00 76.55 -10.76
C SER A 524 6.45 76.48 -9.31
N ASP A 525 7.46 77.30 -9.02
CA ASP A 525 8.04 77.57 -7.71
C ASP A 525 7.03 78.14 -6.69
N GLY A 526 7.40 78.02 -5.41
CA GLY A 526 7.27 79.17 -4.52
C GLY A 526 6.71 78.90 -3.12
N GLY A 527 7.54 79.16 -2.12
CA GLY A 527 7.12 80.07 -1.04
C GLY A 527 6.85 79.45 0.32
N ALA A 528 7.83 79.64 1.21
CA ALA A 528 7.78 79.33 2.63
C ALA A 528 6.91 80.30 3.46
N THR A 529 6.71 79.90 4.73
CA THR A 529 6.62 80.68 5.99
C THR A 529 5.28 80.68 6.74
N GLY A 530 5.37 80.54 8.06
CA GLY A 530 4.45 81.21 9.00
C GLY A 530 3.77 80.31 10.04
N SER A 531 4.10 80.52 11.31
CA SER A 531 3.74 79.74 12.49
C SER A 531 2.34 80.02 13.11
N ASP A 532 1.94 79.08 13.97
CA ASP A 532 1.19 79.18 15.25
C ASP A 532 -0.27 79.65 15.32
N SER A 533 -1.18 78.72 15.65
CA SER A 533 -1.82 78.57 16.99
C SER A 533 -3.24 77.96 16.92
N GLY A 534 -3.44 76.83 17.63
CA GLY A 534 -4.64 76.59 18.44
C GLY A 534 -5.83 75.80 17.86
N GLY A 535 -6.05 74.58 18.37
CA GLY A 535 -7.34 74.22 18.98
C GLY A 535 -8.39 73.43 18.19
N THR A 536 -8.40 72.12 18.44
CA THR A 536 -9.57 71.21 18.62
C THR A 536 -10.49 70.83 17.44
N ASN A 537 -10.24 69.61 16.93
CA ASN A 537 -11.13 68.45 16.77
C ASN A 537 -12.49 68.59 16.04
N SER A 538 -12.56 68.07 14.81
CA SER A 538 -13.65 67.18 14.30
C SER A 538 -13.41 66.87 12.81
N GLY A 539 -12.88 65.67 12.53
CA GLY A 539 -12.63 65.18 11.17
C GLY A 539 -13.91 64.65 10.52
N PHE A 540 -14.24 65.26 9.38
CA PHE A 540 -15.39 65.01 8.52
C PHE A 540 -15.34 63.67 7.77
N ASN A 541 -16.54 63.12 7.56
CA ASN A 541 -16.93 62.28 6.41
C ASN A 541 -16.44 62.87 5.08
N SER A 542 -16.19 62.01 4.09
CA SER A 542 -16.72 62.21 2.73
C SER A 542 -16.71 60.89 1.96
N ASP A 543 -17.91 60.48 1.57
CA ASP A 543 -18.24 59.53 0.51
C ASP A 543 -17.69 60.01 -0.86
N ASP A 544 -17.31 59.06 -1.72
CA ASP A 544 -18.01 58.76 -2.99
C ASP A 544 -17.22 57.84 -3.93
N GLY A 545 -17.92 56.84 -4.51
CA GLY A 545 -17.79 56.50 -5.94
C GLY A 545 -17.09 55.20 -6.37
N GLY A 546 -17.89 54.16 -6.68
CA GLY A 546 -17.81 53.14 -7.77
C GLY A 546 -16.47 52.57 -8.28
N CYS A 547 -16.33 51.28 -8.65
CA CYS A 547 -17.16 50.48 -9.55
C CYS A 547 -17.04 48.97 -9.29
N SER A 548 -18.17 48.28 -9.52
CA SER A 548 -18.35 46.82 -9.49
C SER A 548 -18.04 46.20 -10.85
N CYS A 549 -17.31 45.08 -10.87
CA CYS A 549 -17.19 44.22 -12.04
C CYS A 549 -18.19 43.06 -11.95
N ASN A 550 -19.03 43.03 -12.97
CA ASN A 550 -20.09 42.08 -13.25
C ASN A 550 -19.52 40.91 -14.06
N THR A 551 -19.79 39.65 -13.68
CA THR A 551 -19.74 38.51 -14.61
C THR A 551 -21.10 37.82 -14.61
N THR A 552 -21.71 37.89 -15.78
CA THR A 552 -23.03 37.36 -16.12
C THR A 552 -23.03 35.83 -16.14
N SER A 553 -23.89 35.23 -15.31
CA SER A 553 -24.46 33.90 -15.55
C SER A 553 -25.83 34.07 -16.24
N PRO A 554 -26.17 33.31 -17.29
CA PRO A 554 -27.53 33.29 -17.77
C PRO A 554 -28.35 32.25 -17.00
N SER A 555 -29.30 32.72 -16.20
CA SER A 555 -30.50 31.98 -15.83
C SER A 555 -31.73 32.74 -16.33
N SER A 556 -32.71 32.01 -16.87
CA SER A 556 -34.16 32.31 -16.95
C SER A 556 -34.76 31.51 -18.10
N GLY A 557 -35.93 30.88 -18.02
CA GLY A 557 -36.98 30.85 -16.99
C GLY A 557 -37.93 29.67 -17.30
N SER A 558 -38.52 29.07 -16.26
CA SER A 558 -39.90 29.33 -15.80
C SER A 558 -40.98 28.58 -16.59
N GLY A 559 -41.76 27.75 -15.87
CA GLY A 559 -42.97 27.13 -16.39
C GLY A 559 -43.56 26.07 -15.47
N ILE A 560 -44.30 26.52 -14.46
CA ILE A 560 -45.13 25.71 -13.55
C ILE A 560 -46.34 25.12 -14.31
N LEU A 561 -46.88 24.01 -13.77
CA LEU A 561 -48.25 23.48 -13.93
C LEU A 561 -48.50 22.49 -15.08
N LEU A 562 -48.74 21.21 -14.75
CA LEU A 562 -50.07 20.57 -14.89
C LEU A 562 -50.03 19.08 -14.53
N LEU A 563 -50.86 18.75 -13.54
CA LEU A 563 -51.29 17.42 -13.13
C LEU A 563 -52.56 17.06 -13.94
N LEU A 564 -52.68 15.77 -14.28
CA LEU A 564 -53.90 14.98 -14.59
C LEU A 564 -54.15 14.51 -16.04
N LEU A 565 -54.47 13.19 -16.08
CA LEU A 565 -55.44 12.46 -16.92
C LEU A 565 -55.04 11.91 -18.31
N ALA A 566 -54.83 10.58 -18.37
CA ALA A 566 -55.57 9.62 -19.24
C ALA A 566 -55.09 8.16 -18.97
N LEU A 567 -55.87 7.35 -18.23
CA LEU A 567 -56.72 6.22 -18.71
C LEU A 567 -55.94 5.05 -19.36
N VAL A 568 -55.70 3.93 -18.68
CA VAL A 568 -56.61 2.77 -18.45
C VAL A 568 -57.23 2.20 -19.73
N LEU A 569 -56.72 1.03 -20.16
CA LEU A 569 -57.45 -0.14 -20.69
C LEU A 569 -56.47 -1.35 -20.58
N VAL A 570 -56.47 -2.13 -19.50
CA VAL A 570 -57.23 -3.39 -19.31
C VAL A 570 -57.31 -4.25 -20.58
N GLY A 571 -56.65 -5.42 -20.55
CA GLY A 571 -56.80 -6.41 -21.61
C GLY A 571 -56.07 -7.73 -21.36
N ARG A 572 -56.50 -8.46 -20.32
CA ARG A 572 -56.40 -9.93 -20.16
C ARG A 572 -55.69 -10.71 -21.28
N GLN A 573 -54.67 -11.49 -20.93
CA GLN A 573 -54.70 -12.93 -21.22
C GLN A 573 -53.74 -13.72 -20.31
N ARG A 574 -54.35 -14.32 -19.28
CA ARG A 574 -53.83 -15.51 -18.59
C ARG A 574 -54.12 -16.74 -19.47
N ARG A 575 -53.20 -17.72 -19.40
CA ARG A 575 -53.35 -19.17 -19.66
C ARG A 575 -53.39 -19.64 -21.12
N ARG A 576 -52.31 -20.34 -21.51
CA ARG A 576 -52.22 -21.66 -22.17
C ARG A 576 -50.81 -21.72 -22.78
N SER A 577 -49.86 -22.50 -22.27
CA SER A 577 -49.66 -23.87 -22.76
C SER A 577 -48.79 -24.71 -21.82
N ARG A 578 -49.41 -25.68 -21.14
CA ARG A 578 -48.84 -27.00 -20.84
C ARG A 578 -49.71 -28.02 -21.59
N ILE A 579 -49.10 -29.14 -21.99
CA ILE A 579 -49.67 -30.34 -22.65
C ILE A 579 -49.73 -30.13 -24.19
N GLU A 580 -49.07 -30.90 -25.08
CA GLU A 580 -48.76 -32.36 -25.20
C GLU A 580 -47.37 -32.57 -25.86
N ARG A 581 -46.46 -33.42 -25.34
CA ARG A 581 -46.26 -34.88 -25.56
C ARG A 581 -46.04 -35.31 -27.02
N ALA A 582 -44.79 -35.64 -27.34
CA ALA A 582 -44.36 -36.89 -27.99
C ALA A 582 -42.97 -37.24 -27.43
#